data_AF-A0A327NV28-F1
#
_entry.id   AF-A0A327NV28-F1
#
_cell.length_a   1.000
_cell.length_b   1.000
_cell.length_c   1.000
_cell.angle_alpha   90.00
_cell.angle_beta   90.00
_cell.angle_gamma   90.00
#
_symmetry.space_group_name_H-M   'P 1'
#
loop_
_entity.id
_entity.type
_entity.pdbx_description
1 polymer ?
#
loop_
_entity_poly.entity_id
_entity_poly.type
_entity_poly.pdbx_seq_one_letter_code
_entity_poly.pdbx_strand_id
1 'polypeptide(L)' 'MPATAKLTNLQLELLQTFSYALPDEQLIEIRQLLSQYFLDKADIEMDKLWQEKGWNEHTIEEWAKGHERTPYRPQP' A
#
# COMPACT_ATOMS: atom_id res chain seq x y z
N MET A 1 -32.85 3.09 -0.18
CA MET A 1 -32.48 2.44 1.10
C MET A 1 -31.00 2.13 1.03
N PRO A 2 -30.09 2.81 1.74
CA PRO A 2 -28.69 2.41 1.69
C PRO A 2 -28.52 1.12 2.51
N ALA A 3 -27.83 0.14 1.94
CA ALA A 3 -27.52 -1.11 2.60
C ALA A 3 -26.73 -0.82 3.90
N THR A 4 -27.17 -1.36 5.02
CA THR A 4 -26.36 -1.47 6.24
C THR A 4 -25.14 -2.33 5.91
N ALA A 5 -24.04 -1.69 5.50
CA ALA A 5 -22.79 -2.37 5.23
C ALA A 5 -22.32 -3.02 6.55
N LYS A 6 -22.36 -4.36 6.61
CA LYS A 6 -21.76 -5.10 7.71
C LYS A 6 -20.27 -4.78 7.71
N LEU A 7 -19.75 -4.40 8.88
CA LEU A 7 -18.33 -4.13 9.05
C LEU A 7 -17.51 -5.35 8.62
N THR A 8 -16.35 -5.11 8.01
CA THR A 8 -15.39 -6.18 7.70
C THR A 8 -14.83 -6.76 8.99
N ASN A 9 -14.29 -7.98 8.91
CA ASN A 9 -13.60 -8.60 10.04
C ASN A 9 -12.47 -7.71 10.60
N LEU A 10 -11.66 -7.08 9.74
CA LEU A 10 -10.61 -6.16 10.18
C LEU A 10 -11.17 -4.92 10.89
N GLN A 11 -12.28 -4.36 10.38
CA GLN A 11 -12.94 -3.23 11.02
C GLN A 11 -13.47 -3.60 12.41
N LEU A 12 -14.04 -4.80 12.57
CA LEU A 12 -14.49 -5.30 13.87
C LEU A 12 -13.33 -5.50 14.85
N GLU A 13 -12.19 -6.03 14.40
CA GLU A 13 -11.01 -6.17 15.25
C GLU A 13 -10.42 -4.82 15.67
N LEU A 14 -10.33 -3.85 14.75
CA LEU A 14 -9.87 -2.50 15.10
C LEU A 14 -10.83 -1.79 16.07
N LEU A 15 -12.15 -2.02 15.98
CA LEU A 15 -13.10 -1.47 16.94
C LEU A 15 -12.92 -2.06 18.35
N GLN A 16 -12.50 -3.31 18.46
CA GLN A 16 -12.18 -3.90 19.77
C GLN A 16 -11.00 -3.20 20.44
N THR A 17 -10.03 -2.69 19.67
CA THR A 17 -8.88 -1.96 20.23
C THR A 17 -9.25 -0.57 20.77
N PHE A 18 -10.34 0.04 20.30
CA PHE A 18 -10.82 1.33 20.81
C PHE A 18 -11.35 1.27 22.25
N SER A 19 -11.54 0.08 22.81
CA SER A 19 -11.82 -0.09 24.24
C SER A 19 -10.63 0.33 25.12
N TYR A 20 -9.43 0.42 24.55
CA TYR A 20 -8.21 0.86 25.23
C TYR A 20 -7.93 2.34 24.95
N ALA A 21 -7.67 3.12 26.00
CA ALA A 21 -7.14 4.47 25.87
C ALA A 21 -5.63 4.40 25.65
N LEU A 22 -5.21 4.38 24.38
CA LEU A 22 -3.80 4.32 23.99
C LEU A 22 -3.20 5.74 23.93
N PRO A 23 -1.96 5.94 24.41
CA PRO A 23 -1.19 7.14 24.10
C PRO A 23 -0.96 7.30 22.59
N ASP A 24 -0.81 8.54 22.11
CA ASP A 24 -0.61 8.85 20.69
C ASP A 24 0.57 8.09 20.06
N GLU A 25 1.64 7.87 20.82
CA GLU A 25 2.82 7.11 20.39
C GLU A 25 2.46 5.68 19.97
N GLN A 26 1.62 5.00 20.74
CA GLN A 26 1.18 3.64 20.43
C GLN A 26 0.26 3.60 19.20
N LEU A 27 -0.53 4.66 18.97
CA LEU A 27 -1.32 4.78 17.73
C LEU A 27 -0.42 4.92 16.49
N ILE A 28 0.70 5.64 16.62
CA ILE A 28 1.70 5.75 15.56
C ILE A 28 2.36 4.40 15.31
N GLU A 29 2.74 3.66 16.35
CA GLU A 29 3.32 2.32 16.25
C GLU A 29 2.37 1.34 15.54
N ILE A 30 1.08 1.33 15.89
CA ILE A 30 0.08 0.49 15.21
C ILE A 30 -0.03 0.84 13.73
N ARG A 31 -0.02 2.14 13.39
CA ARG A 31 -0.03 2.58 11.99
C ARG A 31 1.22 2.12 11.24
N GLN A 32 2.38 2.20 11.88
CA GLN A 32 3.65 1.75 11.30
C GLN A 32 3.64 0.24 11.09
N LEU A 33 3.14 -0.54 12.06
CA LEU A 33 2.99 -1.99 11.96
C LEU A 33 2.13 -2.39 10.75
N LEU A 34 0.97 -1.74 10.59
CA LEU A 34 0.09 -1.97 9.44
C LEU A 34 0.77 -1.58 8.13
N SER A 35 1.46 -0.43 8.11
CA SER A 35 2.17 0.05 6.91
C SER A 35 3.27 -0.92 6.51
N GLN A 36 4.07 -1.40 7.46
CA GLN A 36 5.13 -2.37 7.23
C GLN A 36 4.57 -3.67 6.67
N TYR A 37 3.48 -4.19 7.26
CA TYR A 37 2.85 -5.41 6.76
C TYR A 37 2.43 -5.30 5.28
N PHE A 38 1.84 -4.18 4.88
CA PHE A 38 1.44 -3.98 3.48
C PHE A 38 2.63 -3.72 2.56
N LEU A 39 3.69 -3.05 3.02
CA LEU A 39 4.93 -2.89 2.27
C LEU A 39 5.58 -4.24 2.00
N ASP A 40 5.73 -5.09 3.03
CA ASP A 40 6.30 -6.43 2.88
C ASP A 40 5.50 -7.28 1.89
N LYS A 41 4.16 -7.17 1.91
CA LYS A 41 3.31 -7.83 0.92
C LYS A 41 3.51 -7.27 -0.48
N ALA A 42 3.61 -5.96 -0.63
CA ALA A 42 3.84 -5.32 -1.92
C ALA A 42 5.19 -5.74 -2.52
N ASP A 43 6.25 -5.79 -1.71
CA ASP A 43 7.58 -6.24 -2.13
C ASP A 43 7.55 -7.70 -2.61
N ILE A 44 6.91 -8.60 -1.85
CA ILE A 44 6.77 -10.01 -2.25
C ILE A 44 6.01 -10.16 -3.57
N GLU A 45 4.91 -9.42 -3.75
CA GLU A 45 4.15 -9.49 -5.00
C GLU A 45 4.93 -8.85 -6.18
N MET A 46 5.73 -7.81 -5.92
CA MET A 46 6.62 -7.21 -6.93
C MET A 46 7.70 -8.20 -7.37
N ASP A 47 8.34 -8.90 -6.44
CA ASP A 47 9.33 -9.93 -6.73
C ASP A 47 8.73 -11.06 -7.58
N LYS A 48 7.52 -11.52 -7.25
CA LYS A 48 6.81 -12.52 -8.06
C LYS A 48 6.56 -12.00 -9.47
N LEU A 49 6.01 -10.80 -9.60
CA LEU A 49 5.73 -10.19 -10.89
C LEU A 49 7.01 -10.00 -11.72
N TRP A 50 8.12 -9.62 -11.07
CA TRP A 50 9.43 -9.48 -11.67
C TRP A 50 9.89 -10.78 -12.35
N GLN A 51 9.76 -11.90 -11.62
CA GLN A 51 10.10 -13.22 -12.17
C GLN A 51 9.12 -13.68 -13.26
N GLU A 52 7.81 -13.53 -13.04
CA GLU A 52 6.78 -13.95 -14.01
C GLU A 52 6.88 -13.21 -15.34
N LYS A 53 7.27 -11.94 -15.31
CA LYS A 53 7.47 -11.12 -16.51
C LYS A 53 8.87 -11.27 -17.12
N GLY A 54 9.76 -12.04 -16.47
CA GLY A 54 11.14 -12.20 -16.92
C GLY A 54 11.92 -10.89 -16.94
N TRP A 55 11.55 -9.94 -16.09
CA TRP A 55 12.21 -8.65 -16.00
C TRP A 55 13.65 -8.85 -15.54
N ASN A 56 14.54 -8.02 -16.08
CA ASN A 56 15.96 -8.07 -15.81
C ASN A 56 16.57 -6.68 -16.01
N GLU A 57 17.90 -6.59 -15.95
CA GLU A 57 18.63 -5.33 -16.09
C GLU A 57 18.29 -4.57 -17.38
N HIS A 58 18.05 -5.29 -18.49
CA HIS A 58 17.63 -4.67 -19.74
C HIS A 58 16.28 -3.97 -19.62
N THR A 59 15.32 -4.59 -18.93
CA THR A 59 14.00 -3.98 -18.68
C THR A 59 14.13 -2.68 -17.89
N ILE A 60 15.05 -2.63 -16.91
CA ILE A 60 15.33 -1.40 -16.15
C ILE A 60 15.88 -0.32 -17.09
N GLU A 61 16.84 -0.66 -17.94
CA GLU A 61 17.42 0.28 -18.91
C GLU A 61 16.38 0.83 -19.89
N GLU A 62 15.47 -0.02 -20.36
CA GLU A 62 14.37 0.37 -21.24
C GLU A 62 13.44 1.37 -20.55
N TRP A 63 13.01 1.08 -19.32
CA TRP A 63 12.14 1.98 -18.55
C TRP A 63 12.83 3.30 -18.21
N ALA A 64 14.12 3.28 -17.87
CA ALA A 64 14.88 4.48 -17.57
C ALA A 64 15.00 5.43 -18.78
N LYS A 65 14.97 4.88 -20.01
CA LYS A 65 14.95 5.64 -21.27
C LYS A 65 13.53 6.00 -21.74
N GLY A 66 12.51 5.47 -21.07
CA GLY A 66 11.10 5.74 -21.37
C GLY A 66 10.68 7.17 -21.02
N HIS A 67 9.64 7.64 -21.71
CA HIS A 67 9.05 8.98 -21.50
C HIS A 67 7.65 8.88 -20.87
N GLU A 68 7.42 7.89 -20.01
CA GLU A 68 6.13 7.57 -19.36
C GLU A 68 5.74 8.56 -18.23
N ARG A 69 6.41 9.71 -18.16
CA ARG A 69 6.07 10.76 -17.19
C ARG A 69 4.78 11.46 -17.61
N THR A 70 4.01 11.92 -16.63
CA THR A 70 2.87 12.79 -16.89
C THR A 70 3.32 14.04 -17.67
N PRO A 71 2.74 14.36 -18.84
CA PRO A 71 3.15 15.50 -19.64
C PRO A 71 2.88 16.80 -18.89
N TYR A 72 3.83 17.72 -18.94
CA TYR A 72 3.69 19.03 -18.33
C TYR A 72 2.53 19.80 -19.00
N ARG A 73 1.52 20.15 -18.21
CA ARG A 73 0.47 21.09 -18.60
C ARG A 73 0.68 22.39 -17.83
N PRO A 74 1.27 23.43 -18.45
CA PRO A 74 1.33 24.74 -17.80
C PRO A 74 -0.09 25.24 -17.53
N GLN A 75 -0.33 25.73 -16.32
CA GLN A 75 -1.57 26.45 -16.00
C GLN A 75 -1.45 27.90 -16.51
N PRO A 76 -2.55 28.50 -17.00
CA PRO A 76 -2.59 29.88 -17.48
C PRO A 76 -2.38 30.91 -16.35
#